data_AF-A0AAW8TDF6-F1
#
_entry.id   AF-A0AAW8TDF6-F1
#
_cell.length_a   1.000
_cell.length_b   1.000
_cell.length_c   1.000
_cell.angle_alpha   90.00
_cell.angle_beta   90.00
_cell.angle_gamma   90.00
#
_symmetry.space_group_name_H-M   'P 1'
#
loop_
_entity.id
_entity.type
_entity.pdbx_description
1 polymer ?
#
loop_
_entity_poly.entity_id
_entity_poly.type
_entity_poly.pdbx_seq_one_letter_code
_entity_poly.pdbx_strand_id
1 'polypeptide(L)'
;MKRRLIVACGSGVATSQTIASKIAGMFEDDGIDFPVDAVDYKSIENELPSAGIYVYVAQPDDEVLEKADKLGVKVFPGIPFLTGMGADSIYEEIKNLVE
;
A
#
# COMPACT_ATOMS: atom_id res chain seq x y z
N MET A 1 8.34 14.90 2.33
CA MET A 1 7.66 13.70 2.87
C MET A 1 6.86 13.09 1.71
N LYS A 2 7.04 11.81 1.42
CA LYS A 2 6.37 11.16 0.29
C LYS A 2 4.91 10.91 0.69
N ARG A 3 3.96 11.54 0.00
CA ARG A 3 2.53 11.45 0.30
C ARG A 3 1.85 10.58 -0.74
N ARG A 4 2.16 9.27 -0.73
CA ARG A 4 1.59 8.32 -1.68
C ARG A 4 1.66 6.91 -1.12
N LEU A 5 0.55 6.20 -1.23
CA LEU A 5 0.39 4.78 -0.92
C LEU A 5 0.35 4.03 -2.24
N ILE A 6 1.16 2.99 -2.38
CA ILE A 6 1.12 2.11 -3.55
C ILE A 6 0.69 0.71 -3.14
N VAL A 7 -0.14 0.08 -3.96
CA VAL A 7 -0.61 -1.29 -3.77
C VAL A 7 -0.14 -2.14 -4.94
N ALA A 8 0.55 -3.26 -4.69
CA ALA A 8 0.99 -4.17 -5.74
C ALA A 8 0.64 -5.63 -5.47
N CYS A 9 0.27 -6.35 -6.54
CA CYS A 9 0.02 -7.78 -6.56
C CYS A 9 0.96 -8.45 -7.57
N GLY A 10 1.55 -9.60 -7.21
CA GLY A 10 2.67 -10.23 -7.94
C GLY A 10 2.40 -10.61 -9.41
N SER A 11 1.14 -10.67 -9.86
CA SER A 11 0.80 -11.08 -11.24
C SER A 11 -0.12 -10.12 -12.00
N GLY A 12 -0.35 -8.90 -11.50
CA GLY A 12 -1.14 -7.86 -12.21
C GLY A 12 -1.87 -6.89 -11.28
N VAL A 13 -2.59 -5.91 -11.84
CA VAL A 13 -3.22 -4.82 -11.07
C VAL A 13 -4.66 -5.03 -10.61
N ALA A 14 -5.36 -6.06 -11.09
CA ALA A 14 -6.81 -6.20 -10.83
C ALA A 14 -7.14 -6.30 -9.33
N THR A 15 -6.40 -7.13 -8.60
CA THR A 15 -6.61 -7.31 -7.16
C THR A 15 -6.07 -6.12 -6.36
N SER A 16 -4.96 -5.53 -6.76
CA SER A 16 -4.40 -4.36 -6.06
C SER A 16 -5.28 -3.13 -6.23
N GLN A 17 -5.93 -2.95 -7.38
CA GLN A 17 -6.89 -1.87 -7.61
C GLN A 17 -8.11 -1.97 -6.68
N THR A 18 -8.59 -3.18 -6.41
CA THR A 18 -9.70 -3.39 -5.46
C THR A 18 -9.33 -2.93 -4.05
N ILE A 19 -8.13 -3.28 -3.57
CA ILE A 19 -7.64 -2.84 -2.25
C ILE A 19 -7.37 -1.33 -2.25
N ALA A 20 -6.74 -0.81 -3.31
CA ALA A 20 -6.45 0.61 -3.47
C ALA A 20 -7.73 1.44 -3.36
N SER A 21 -8.79 1.08 -4.07
CA SER A 21 -10.09 1.76 -3.99
C SER A 21 -10.73 1.66 -2.60
N LYS A 22 -10.59 0.54 -1.90
CA LYS A 22 -11.06 0.40 -0.51
C LYS A 22 -10.34 1.36 0.43
N ILE A 23 -9.01 1.37 0.40
CA ILE A 23 -8.20 2.25 1.26
C ILE A 23 -8.47 3.72 0.92
N ALA A 24 -8.55 4.05 -0.37
CA ALA A 24 -8.87 5.40 -0.83
C ALA A 24 -10.23 5.87 -0.30
N GLY A 25 -11.27 5.03 -0.40
CA GLY A 25 -12.59 5.36 0.14
C GLY A 25 -12.57 5.58 1.66
N MET A 26 -11.83 4.74 2.40
CA MET A 26 -11.69 4.95 3.85
C MET A 26 -10.95 6.27 4.17
N PHE A 27 -9.88 6.59 3.44
CA PHE A 27 -9.20 7.89 3.58
C PHE A 27 -10.12 9.07 3.25
N GLU A 28 -10.94 8.98 2.21
CA GLU A 28 -11.92 10.01 1.87
C GLU A 28 -12.96 10.19 2.99
N ASP A 29 -13.46 9.10 3.57
CA ASP A 29 -14.40 9.12 4.70
C ASP A 29 -13.80 9.80 5.95
N ASP A 30 -12.49 9.60 6.17
CA ASP A 30 -11.73 10.21 7.27
C ASP A 30 -11.20 11.62 6.94
N GLY A 31 -11.41 12.13 5.72
CA GLY A 31 -10.93 13.44 5.28
C GLY A 31 -9.41 13.52 5.05
N ILE A 32 -8.76 12.39 4.80
CA ILE A 32 -7.32 12.25 4.60
C ILE A 32 -6.98 12.44 3.11
N ASP A 33 -6.24 13.49 2.79
CA ASP A 33 -5.72 13.74 1.43
C ASP A 33 -4.41 12.97 1.20
N PHE A 34 -4.54 11.65 1.00
CA PHE A 34 -3.41 10.76 0.69
C PHE A 34 -3.65 9.96 -0.60
N PRO A 35 -2.87 10.22 -1.66
CA PRO A 35 -2.95 9.47 -2.93
C PRO A 35 -2.73 7.97 -2.74
N VAL A 36 -3.62 7.17 -3.30
CA VAL A 36 -3.55 5.70 -3.30
C VAL A 36 -3.55 5.19 -4.74
N ASP A 37 -2.47 4.53 -5.15
CA ASP A 37 -2.33 3.99 -6.51
C ASP A 37 -2.10 2.48 -6.52
N ALA A 38 -2.74 1.80 -7.47
CA ALA A 38 -2.43 0.42 -7.77
C ALA A 38 -1.33 0.36 -8.84
N VAL A 39 -0.24 -0.34 -8.55
CA VAL A 39 0.91 -0.48 -9.45
C VAL A 39 1.20 -1.95 -9.73
N ASP A 40 1.79 -2.22 -10.89
CA ASP A 40 2.30 -3.54 -11.21
C ASP A 40 3.54 -3.88 -10.38
N TYR A 41 3.66 -5.13 -9.95
CA TYR A 41 4.84 -5.61 -9.23
C TYR A 41 6.14 -5.36 -10.02
N LYS A 42 6.10 -5.44 -11.35
CA LYS A 42 7.25 -5.14 -12.21
C LYS A 42 7.76 -3.71 -12.10
N SER A 43 6.87 -2.77 -11.75
CA SER A 43 7.21 -1.35 -11.61
C SER A 43 7.47 -0.96 -10.15
N ILE A 44 7.29 -1.86 -9.19
CA ILE A 44 7.38 -1.56 -7.75
C ILE A 44 8.71 -0.89 -7.39
N GLU A 45 9.79 -1.36 -8.00
CA GLU A 45 11.13 -0.86 -7.79
C GLU A 45 11.34 0.61 -8.18
N ASN A 46 10.58 1.09 -9.16
CA ASN A 46 10.60 2.47 -9.64
C ASN A 46 9.60 3.34 -8.87
N GLU A 47 8.50 2.75 -8.38
CA GLU A 47 7.45 3.45 -7.66
C GLU A 47 7.79 3.64 -6.17
N LEU A 48 8.50 2.69 -5.54
CA LEU A 48 8.94 2.75 -4.13
C LEU A 48 9.65 4.06 -3.74
N PRO A 49 10.58 4.62 -4.56
CA PRO A 49 11.17 5.94 -4.28
C PRO A 49 10.16 7.08 -4.23
N SER A 50 9.00 6.98 -4.88
CA SER A 50 7.95 7.99 -4.88
C SER A 50 6.89 7.78 -3.77
N ALA A 51 6.80 6.56 -3.23
CA ALA A 51 5.82 6.18 -2.22
C ALA A 51 6.36 6.27 -0.79
N GLY A 52 5.48 6.61 0.16
CA GLY A 52 5.77 6.53 1.59
C GLY A 52 5.28 5.22 2.22
N ILE A 53 4.26 4.61 1.62
CA ILE A 53 3.62 3.40 2.10
C ILE A 53 3.47 2.42 0.95
N TYR A 54 3.81 1.16 1.19
CA TYR A 54 3.66 0.05 0.27
C TYR A 54 2.76 -1.02 0.87
N VAL A 55 1.70 -1.39 0.16
CA VAL A 55 0.79 -2.48 0.53
C VAL A 55 0.96 -3.64 -0.46
N TYR A 56 1.33 -4.80 0.05
CA TYR A 56 1.55 -5.99 -0.77
C TYR A 56 0.38 -6.96 -0.66
N VAL A 57 -0.11 -7.46 -1.80
CA VAL A 57 -1.14 -8.51 -1.81
C VAL A 57 -0.52 -9.90 -1.76
N ALA A 58 0.56 -10.09 -2.50
CA ALA A 58 1.39 -11.28 -2.45
C ALA A 58 2.72 -10.92 -1.78
N GLN A 59 3.32 -11.86 -1.05
CA GLN A 59 4.59 -11.62 -0.39
C GLN A 59 5.64 -11.15 -1.41
N PRO A 60 6.21 -9.94 -1.25
CA PRO A 60 7.23 -9.42 -2.13
C PRO A 60 8.56 -10.13 -1.88
N ASP A 61 9.47 -10.04 -2.85
CA ASP A 61 10.84 -10.54 -2.73
C ASP A 61 11.63 -9.77 -1.66
N ASP A 62 12.61 -10.41 -1.04
CA ASP A 62 13.43 -9.81 0.01
C ASP A 62 14.13 -8.52 -0.46
N GLU A 63 14.54 -8.44 -1.74
CA GLU A 63 15.14 -7.25 -2.33
C GLU A 63 14.20 -6.03 -2.30
N VAL A 64 12.90 -6.26 -2.53
CA VAL A 64 11.87 -5.20 -2.50
C VAL A 64 11.67 -4.72 -1.06
N LEU A 65 11.66 -5.64 -0.09
CA LEU A 65 11.54 -5.31 1.33
C LEU A 65 12.76 -4.52 1.83
N GLU A 66 13.98 -4.95 1.50
CA GLU A 66 15.20 -4.20 1.83
C GLU A 66 15.20 -2.81 1.20
N LYS A 67 14.77 -2.70 -0.06
CA LYS A 67 14.70 -1.41 -0.77
C LYS A 67 13.67 -0.49 -0.13
N ALA A 68 12.50 -1.02 0.24
CA ALA A 68 11.48 -0.28 0.97
C ALA A 68 12.05 0.26 2.29
N ASP A 69 12.72 -0.58 3.08
CA ASP A 69 13.34 -0.19 4.36
C ASP A 69 14.42 0.89 4.17
N LYS A 70 15.34 0.68 3.21
CA LYS A 70 16.38 1.68 2.85
C LYS A 70 15.80 3.03 2.42
N LEU A 71 14.64 3.02 1.78
CA LEU A 71 13.93 4.22 1.32
C LEU A 71 12.99 4.81 2.39
N GLY A 72 12.89 4.18 3.56
CA GLY A 72 11.98 4.56 4.64
C GLY A 72 10.50 4.33 4.33
N VAL A 73 10.19 3.42 3.39
CA VAL A 73 8.82 3.07 2.99
C VAL A 73 8.26 2.04 3.97
N LYS A 74 7.08 2.32 4.51
CA LYS A 74 6.38 1.39 5.43
C LYS A 74 5.63 0.34 4.63
N VAL A 75 5.80 -0.93 4.99
CA VAL A 75 5.26 -2.07 4.25
C VAL A 75 4.14 -2.74 5.04
N PHE A 76 2.98 -2.96 4.41
CA PHE A 76 1.79 -3.54 5.06
C PHE A 76 1.14 -4.66 4.22
N PRO A 77 0.49 -5.65 4.86
CA PRO A 77 -0.25 -6.69 4.15
C PRO A 77 -1.59 -6.17 3.61
N GLY A 78 -1.87 -6.44 2.34
CA GLY A 78 -3.12 -6.08 1.65
C GLY A 78 -4.24 -7.13 1.74
N ILE A 79 -3.90 -8.38 2.07
CA ILE A 79 -4.86 -9.50 2.19
C ILE A 79 -6.00 -9.21 3.20
N PRO A 80 -5.76 -8.57 4.36
CA PRO A 80 -6.84 -8.20 5.29
C PRO A 80 -7.94 -7.35 4.64
N PHE A 81 -7.58 -6.39 3.77
CA PHE A 81 -8.54 -5.53 3.06
C PHE A 81 -9.42 -6.28 2.04
N LEU A 82 -8.92 -7.40 1.50
CA LEU A 82 -9.69 -8.29 0.63
C LEU A 82 -10.64 -9.18 1.41
N THR A 83 -10.15 -9.79 2.48
CA THR A 83 -10.90 -10.77 3.28
C THR A 83 -11.87 -10.11 4.26
N GLY A 84 -11.66 -8.83 4.59
CA GLY A 84 -12.44 -8.08 5.57
C GLY A 84 -12.10 -8.42 7.03
N MET A 85 -11.19 -9.37 7.28
CA MET A 85 -10.75 -9.72 8.63
C MET A 85 -9.43 -9.03 8.95
N GLY A 86 -9.42 -8.21 10.00
CA GLY A 86 -8.21 -7.50 10.46
C GLY A 86 -7.79 -6.31 9.59
N ALA A 87 -8.65 -5.88 8.64
CA ALA A 87 -8.41 -4.69 7.83
C ALA A 87 -8.35 -3.43 8.70
N ASP A 88 -9.24 -3.31 9.69
CA ASP A 88 -9.34 -2.14 10.56
C ASP A 88 -8.04 -1.88 11.33
N SER A 89 -7.42 -2.93 11.88
CA SER A 89 -6.15 -2.78 12.61
C SER A 89 -5.02 -2.26 11.73
N ILE A 90 -4.89 -2.81 10.51
CA ILE A 90 -3.86 -2.37 9.55
C ILE A 90 -4.18 -0.96 9.06
N TYR A 91 -5.45 -0.65 8.83
CA TYR A 91 -5.89 0.67 8.40
C TYR A 91 -5.57 1.73 9.45
N GLU A 92 -5.85 1.48 10.73
CA GLU A 92 -5.48 2.36 11.84
C GLU A 92 -3.96 2.60 11.88
N GLU A 93 -3.14 1.58 11.70
CA GLU A 93 -1.67 1.76 11.62
C GLU A 93 -1.27 2.66 10.43
N ILE A 94 -1.89 2.46 9.27
CA ILE A 94 -1.66 3.29 8.08
C ILE A 94 -2.12 4.73 8.34
N LYS A 95 -3.30 4.92 8.95
CA LYS A 95 -3.88 6.22 9.30
C LYS A 95 -2.96 7.02 10.22
N ASN A 96 -2.45 6.39 11.27
CA ASN A 96 -1.48 7.00 12.19
C ASN A 96 -0.16 7.42 11.52
N LEU A 97 0.16 6.91 10.33
CA LEU A 97 1.35 7.31 9.57
C LEU A 97 1.08 8.46 8.60
N VAL A 98 -0.17 8.68 8.20
CA VAL A 98 -0.58 9.70 7.22
C VAL A 98 -1.21 10.94 7.84
N GLU A 99 -1.71 10.83 9.08
CA GLU A 99 -2.16 11.94 9.95
C GLU A 99 -0.99 12.76 10.51
#